data_AF-A0A550CGP2-F1
#
_entry.id   AF-A0A550CGP2-F1
#
_cell.length_a   1.000
_cell.length_b   1.000
_cell.length_c   1.000
_cell.angle_alpha   90.00
_cell.angle_beta   90.00
_cell.angle_gamma   90.00
#
_symmetry.space_group_name_H-M   'P 1'
#
loop_
_entity.id
_entity.type
_entity.pdbx_description
1 polymer ?
#
loop_
_entity_poly.entity_id
_entity_poly.type
_entity_poly.pdbx_seq_one_letter_code
_entity_poly.pdbx_strand_id
1 'polypeptide(L)'
;MLAVPAIAITNPTPPRPANILEAHKPAYRLLYRGALSLPDSHLLLDGLTFSACLDTPAAGHDLLENPLALALESMRGRPSLRFMGTIPLKDIYIDHSGDILLDIHKDAALSRLYFENTFCQTQWPSSSTSVPQSTIGVKIALGDSNGPETTYVIVYARQPPGQTTAQLVVGRVVAAPPPTKSLRLPRPDDPTPRKPPPVLTAKGTDLKRVASLSTFQTNGTSQGPAKRPRLGLDRESSFKIPAVPRASSQINGKGRSITEPQLQDPVNDPDDVFGQPQQALPPTDDGQLEKENKVIVKKIAIQVLTSGIGYGDPDSSPTPPIPKTHPGFKDLYQWVYRGAAYALRAEMNDTPLQQAKVERLVKIHVGMYAPGLGRG
;
A
#
# COMPACT_ATOMS: atom_id res chain seq x y z
N MET A 1 5.92 26.17 42.96
CA MET A 1 6.75 25.98 41.75
C MET A 1 5.87 25.32 40.71
N LEU A 2 5.54 26.02 39.62
CA LEU A 2 4.64 25.53 38.57
C LEU A 2 5.38 24.53 37.70
N ALA A 3 4.84 23.31 37.57
CA ALA A 3 5.44 22.24 36.78
C ALA A 3 5.30 22.54 35.29
N VAL A 4 6.43 22.66 34.59
CA VAL A 4 6.48 22.84 33.14
C VAL A 4 6.25 21.47 32.48
N PRO A 5 5.31 21.33 31.54
CA PRO A 5 5.08 20.06 30.83
C PRO A 5 6.29 19.70 29.97
N ALA A 6 6.79 18.48 30.13
CA ALA A 6 7.94 17.94 29.36
C ALA A 6 7.44 17.20 28.11
N ILE A 7 8.19 17.23 27.00
CA ILE A 7 7.81 16.49 25.78
C ILE A 7 8.25 15.02 25.91
N ALA A 8 7.38 14.08 25.57
CA ALA A 8 7.69 12.65 25.59
C ALA A 8 8.63 12.27 24.42
N ILE A 9 9.77 11.65 24.73
CA ILE A 9 10.83 11.30 23.79
C ILE A 9 10.79 9.79 23.54
N THR A 10 10.50 9.35 22.33
CA THR A 10 10.52 7.93 21.94
C THR A 10 11.75 7.61 21.08
N ASN A 11 12.24 6.36 21.17
CA ASN A 11 13.43 5.90 20.45
C ASN A 11 13.15 5.68 18.96
N PRO A 12 14.14 5.89 18.07
CA PRO A 12 13.97 6.03 16.61
C PRO A 12 13.81 4.72 15.82
N THR A 13 13.38 3.63 16.45
CA THR A 13 13.21 2.35 15.75
C THR A 13 12.06 1.60 16.39
N PRO A 14 10.97 1.27 15.65
CA PRO A 14 10.01 0.32 16.18
C PRO A 14 10.76 -1.01 16.32
N PRO A 15 10.95 -1.54 17.55
CA PRO A 15 11.52 -2.87 17.70
C PRO A 15 10.61 -3.85 16.95
N ARG A 16 11.22 -4.68 16.10
CA ARG A 16 10.59 -5.87 15.52
C ARG A 16 9.93 -6.63 16.68
N PRO A 17 8.62 -6.88 16.68
CA PRO A 17 7.99 -7.55 17.82
C PRO A 17 8.53 -8.97 17.90
N ALA A 18 9.43 -9.20 18.85
CA ALA A 18 9.69 -10.53 19.36
C ALA A 18 8.44 -10.94 20.13
N ASN A 19 7.85 -12.06 19.71
CA ASN A 19 6.76 -12.73 20.41
C ASN A 19 7.02 -12.74 21.92
N ILE A 20 6.16 -12.08 22.71
CA ILE A 20 5.71 -12.46 24.06
C ILE A 20 4.48 -11.59 24.39
N LEU A 21 3.54 -12.21 25.10
CA LEU A 21 2.25 -11.71 25.61
C LEU A 21 2.34 -10.34 26.32
N GLU A 22 2.33 -9.23 25.58
CA GLU A 22 2.26 -7.87 26.14
C GLU A 22 1.11 -7.07 25.52
N ALA A 23 0.51 -6.19 26.33
CA ALA A 23 -0.59 -5.30 25.99
C ALA A 23 -0.45 -4.73 24.57
N HIS A 24 -1.54 -4.79 23.79
CA HIS A 24 -1.61 -4.34 22.39
C HIS A 24 -0.87 -3.02 22.21
N LYS A 25 0.36 -3.11 21.69
CA LYS A 25 1.19 -1.93 21.42
C LYS A 25 0.55 -1.22 20.23
N PRO A 26 0.26 0.09 20.33
CA PRO A 26 -0.39 0.83 19.27
C PRO A 26 0.36 0.63 17.95
N ALA A 27 -0.31 0.05 16.95
CA ALA A 27 0.29 -0.11 15.64
C ALA A 27 0.34 1.27 14.95
N TYR A 28 1.54 1.75 14.63
CA TYR A 28 1.74 3.02 13.95
C TYR A 28 2.20 2.80 12.50
N ARG A 29 1.64 3.57 11.58
CA ARG A 29 2.14 3.66 10.20
C ARG A 29 2.94 4.94 10.03
N LEU A 30 4.22 4.80 9.67
CA LEU A 30 5.04 5.94 9.24
C LEU A 30 4.44 6.54 7.97
N LEU A 31 4.24 7.85 7.91
CA LEU A 31 3.74 8.55 6.73
C LEU A 31 4.86 9.31 6.03
N TYR A 32 5.58 10.15 6.77
CA TYR A 32 6.67 10.97 6.26
C TYR A 32 7.79 11.06 7.31
N ARG A 33 9.04 11.09 6.84
CA ARG A 33 10.23 11.36 7.66
C ARG A 33 11.13 12.32 6.90
N GLY A 34 11.50 13.43 7.52
CA GLY A 34 12.34 14.44 6.86
C GLY A 34 12.53 15.68 7.73
N ALA A 35 12.67 16.83 7.07
CA ALA A 35 12.89 18.12 7.73
C ALA A 35 11.85 19.18 7.34
N LEU A 36 11.86 20.32 8.02
CA LEU A 36 11.21 21.55 7.58
C LEU A 36 12.26 22.56 7.12
N SER A 37 12.12 23.09 5.91
CA SER A 37 12.96 24.16 5.39
C SER A 37 12.40 25.52 5.82
N LEU A 38 13.18 26.29 6.58
CA LEU A 38 12.85 27.66 6.92
C LEU A 38 13.10 28.58 5.69
N PRO A 39 12.19 29.50 5.37
CA PRO A 39 12.28 30.32 4.16
C PRO A 39 13.48 31.27 4.16
N ASP A 40 13.90 31.75 5.34
CA ASP A 40 14.83 32.89 5.43
C ASP A 40 16.27 32.48 5.74
N SER A 41 16.47 31.32 6.38
CA SER A 41 17.77 30.97 6.99
C SER A 41 18.49 29.79 6.33
N HIS A 42 17.87 29.15 5.32
CA HIS A 42 18.30 27.86 4.77
C HIS A 42 18.50 26.74 5.83
N LEU A 43 18.12 27.00 7.08
CA LEU A 43 18.19 26.04 8.17
C LEU A 43 17.06 25.02 8.00
N LEU A 44 17.42 23.76 8.25
CA LEU A 44 16.50 22.64 8.24
C LEU A 44 16.19 22.25 9.68
N LEU A 45 14.90 22.21 10.03
CA LEU A 45 14.43 21.57 11.25
C LEU A 45 14.25 20.08 10.95
N ASP A 46 15.27 19.28 11.18
CA ASP A 46 15.35 17.87 10.84
C ASP A 46 14.78 16.93 11.92
N GLY A 47 14.86 15.63 11.66
CA GLY A 47 14.42 14.60 12.62
C GLY A 47 12.90 14.53 12.84
N LEU A 48 12.10 15.05 11.90
CA LEU A 48 10.64 15.06 12.00
C LEU A 48 10.06 13.78 11.43
N THR A 49 9.15 13.17 12.18
CA THR A 49 8.51 11.89 11.83
C THR A 49 7.00 12.01 12.00
N PHE A 50 6.27 11.82 10.91
CA PHE A 50 4.80 11.86 10.91
C PHE A 50 4.29 10.43 10.91
N SER A 51 3.46 10.08 11.88
CA SER A 51 2.92 8.73 12.06
C SER A 51 1.41 8.76 12.25
N ALA A 52 0.71 7.78 11.71
CA ALA A 52 -0.72 7.59 11.96
C ALA A 52 -0.93 6.38 12.90
N CYS A 53 -1.80 6.55 13.90
CA CYS A 53 -2.22 5.46 14.78
C CYS A 53 -3.27 4.58 14.07
N LEU A 54 -3.01 3.27 13.95
CA LEU A 54 -3.92 2.31 13.31
C LEU A 54 -4.99 1.78 14.27
N ASP A 55 -4.69 1.77 15.57
CA ASP A 55 -5.50 1.06 16.57
C ASP A 55 -6.71 1.87 17.05
N THR A 56 -6.69 3.17 16.81
CA THR A 56 -7.82 4.05 16.99
C THR A 56 -8.32 4.46 15.61
N PRO A 57 -9.29 3.75 15.01
CA PRO A 57 -10.02 4.24 13.87
C PRO A 57 -10.92 5.39 14.33
N ALA A 58 -10.31 6.51 14.73
CA ALA A 58 -11.03 7.72 15.04
C ALA A 58 -11.80 8.11 13.79
N ALA A 59 -13.13 8.07 13.93
CA ALA A 59 -14.11 8.37 12.89
C ALA A 59 -14.23 7.39 11.70
N GLY A 60 -13.68 6.17 11.79
CA GLY A 60 -13.92 5.11 10.80
C GLY A 60 -13.33 5.37 9.42
N HIS A 61 -12.28 6.19 9.34
CA HIS A 61 -11.57 6.42 8.10
C HIS A 61 -10.45 5.39 7.95
N ASP A 62 -10.55 4.55 6.91
CA ASP A 62 -9.41 3.77 6.45
C ASP A 62 -8.28 4.76 6.07
N LEU A 63 -7.03 4.40 6.35
CA LEU A 63 -5.86 5.20 5.96
C LEU A 63 -5.86 5.54 4.47
N LEU A 64 -6.39 4.62 3.66
CA LEU A 64 -6.51 4.78 2.22
C LEU A 64 -7.51 5.87 1.81
N GLU A 65 -8.44 6.24 2.69
CA GLU A 65 -9.42 7.30 2.45
C GLU A 65 -9.02 8.64 3.08
N ASN A 66 -7.98 8.66 3.92
CA ASN A 66 -7.56 9.88 4.60
C ASN A 66 -6.70 10.75 3.67
N PRO A 67 -7.19 11.91 3.21
CA PRO A 67 -6.46 12.76 2.28
C PRO A 67 -5.18 13.34 2.89
N LEU A 68 -5.13 13.57 4.21
CA LEU A 68 -3.94 14.07 4.89
C LEU A 68 -2.85 13.00 4.96
N ALA A 69 -3.23 11.76 5.27
CA ALA A 69 -2.29 10.63 5.31
C ALA A 69 -1.69 10.36 3.92
N LEU A 70 -2.54 10.35 2.88
CA LEU A 70 -2.11 10.21 1.49
C LEU A 70 -1.21 11.36 1.03
N ALA A 71 -1.53 12.60 1.43
CA ALA A 71 -0.70 13.76 1.11
C ALA A 71 0.68 13.67 1.77
N LEU A 72 0.77 13.23 3.03
CA LEU A 72 2.07 13.03 3.68
C LEU A 72 2.85 11.85 3.08
N GLU A 73 2.18 10.77 2.70
CA GLU A 73 2.81 9.62 2.06
C GLU A 73 3.33 9.96 0.65
N SER A 74 2.64 10.83 -0.10
CA SER A 74 3.11 11.31 -1.41
C SER A 74 4.32 12.24 -1.32
N MET A 75 4.56 12.85 -0.16
CA MET A 75 5.77 13.64 0.09
C MET A 75 7.00 12.79 0.39
N ARG A 76 6.88 11.46 0.49
CA ARG A 76 8.05 10.57 0.64
C ARG A 76 9.02 10.75 -0.52
N GLY A 77 10.32 10.72 -0.20
CA GLY A 77 11.39 10.99 -1.16
C GLY A 77 11.75 12.48 -1.27
N ARG A 78 10.93 13.38 -0.71
CA ARG A 78 11.32 14.79 -0.54
C ARG A 78 12.07 14.96 0.78
N PRO A 79 13.24 15.63 0.78
CA PRO A 79 14.06 15.74 2.00
C PRO A 79 13.46 16.71 3.02
N SER A 80 12.75 17.75 2.56
CA SER A 80 12.19 18.79 3.41
C SER A 80 10.82 19.27 2.93
N LEU A 81 9.94 19.60 3.87
CA LEU A 81 8.68 20.30 3.64
C LEU A 81 8.87 21.80 3.86
N ARG A 82 8.03 22.62 3.23
CA ARG A 82 8.16 24.08 3.32
C ARG A 82 7.46 24.64 4.55
N PHE A 83 8.22 25.27 5.44
CA PHE A 83 7.69 26.01 6.58
C PHE A 83 7.06 27.33 6.10
N MET A 84 5.84 27.65 6.57
CA MET A 84 5.13 28.87 6.17
C MET A 84 4.98 29.89 7.29
N GLY A 85 5.11 29.49 8.56
CA GLY A 85 4.96 30.38 9.71
C GLY A 85 4.07 29.80 10.80
N THR A 86 3.85 30.58 11.84
CA THR A 86 2.88 30.28 12.91
C THR A 86 1.55 30.97 12.61
N ILE A 87 0.44 30.30 12.90
CA ILE A 87 -0.91 30.83 12.72
C ILE A 87 -1.77 30.53 13.97
N PRO A 88 -2.59 31.47 14.45
CA PRO A 88 -3.54 31.20 15.52
C PRO A 88 -4.60 30.18 15.07
N LEU A 89 -4.86 29.17 15.90
CA LEU A 89 -5.80 28.09 15.57
C LEU A 89 -7.26 28.56 15.45
N LYS A 90 -7.60 29.68 16.11
CA LYS A 90 -8.95 30.30 16.05
C LYS A 90 -9.31 30.88 14.67
N ASP A 91 -8.31 31.15 13.84
CA ASP A 91 -8.51 31.82 12.54
C ASP A 91 -8.61 30.79 11.38
N ILE A 92 -8.53 29.49 11.68
CA ILE A 92 -8.54 28.41 10.68
C ILE A 92 -9.51 27.30 11.05
N TYR A 93 -10.05 26.64 10.04
CA TYR A 93 -10.76 25.38 10.20
C TYR A 93 -9.77 24.23 10.07
N ILE A 94 -9.73 23.37 11.08
CA ILE A 94 -8.82 22.23 11.16
C ILE A 94 -9.63 20.95 10.99
N ASP A 95 -9.23 20.15 10.01
CA ASP A 95 -9.68 18.79 9.87
C ASP A 95 -8.73 17.88 10.67
N HIS A 96 -9.25 17.32 11.76
CA HIS A 96 -8.55 16.40 12.65
C HIS A 96 -8.62 14.95 12.19
N SER A 97 -9.11 14.69 10.98
CA SER A 97 -9.24 13.34 10.43
C SER A 97 -7.86 12.68 10.31
N GLY A 98 -7.64 11.58 11.05
CA GLY A 98 -6.47 10.73 10.89
C GLY A 98 -5.55 10.53 12.07
N ASP A 99 -5.77 11.24 13.17
CA ASP A 99 -4.95 11.15 14.38
C ASP A 99 -3.45 11.07 14.08
N ILE A 100 -2.99 11.96 13.19
CA ILE A 100 -1.60 11.98 12.77
C ILE A 100 -0.78 12.69 13.84
N LEU A 101 0.26 12.01 14.29
CA LEU A 101 1.18 12.48 15.30
C LEU A 101 2.48 12.92 14.64
N LEU A 102 3.10 13.94 15.25
CA LEU A 102 4.44 14.36 14.90
C LEU A 102 5.40 14.00 16.04
N ASP A 103 6.35 13.12 15.74
CA ASP A 103 7.44 12.79 16.63
C ASP A 103 8.73 13.51 16.19
N ILE A 104 9.47 14.05 17.14
CA ILE A 104 10.76 14.71 16.91
C ILE A 104 11.87 13.82 17.45
N HIS A 105 12.87 13.54 16.62
CA HIS A 105 14.03 12.77 17.01
C HIS A 105 14.78 13.42 18.18
N LYS A 106 15.22 12.62 19.15
CA LYS A 106 15.89 13.10 20.37
C LYS A 106 17.14 13.95 20.10
N ASP A 107 17.88 13.61 19.04
CA ASP A 107 19.13 14.27 18.64
C ASP A 107 18.90 15.50 17.74
N ALA A 108 17.66 15.73 17.28
CA ALA A 108 17.31 16.91 16.46
C ALA A 108 17.09 18.14 17.36
N ALA A 109 18.18 18.63 17.95
CA ALA A 109 18.16 19.69 18.96
C ALA A 109 17.48 20.98 18.47
N LEU A 110 17.69 21.38 17.21
CA LEU A 110 17.09 22.59 16.64
C LEU A 110 15.56 22.46 16.52
N SER A 111 15.08 21.33 16.00
CA SER A 111 13.65 21.05 15.91
C SER A 111 12.99 21.03 17.28
N ARG A 112 13.62 20.36 18.26
CA ARG A 112 13.12 20.33 19.64
C ARG A 112 13.02 21.73 20.23
N LEU A 113 14.11 22.49 20.20
CA LEU A 113 14.15 23.85 20.74
C LEU A 113 13.12 24.76 20.05
N TYR A 114 12.95 24.63 18.73
CA TYR A 114 11.96 25.39 17.98
C TYR A 114 10.54 25.11 18.47
N PHE A 115 10.15 23.83 18.54
CA PHE A 115 8.80 23.44 18.95
C PHE A 115 8.54 23.65 20.45
N GLU A 116 9.55 23.44 21.31
CA GLU A 116 9.49 23.79 22.74
C GLU A 116 9.27 25.28 22.93
N ASN A 117 10.05 26.14 22.26
CA ASN A 117 9.86 27.59 22.33
C ASN A 117 8.51 28.03 21.77
N THR A 118 8.02 27.37 20.72
CA THR A 118 6.73 27.72 20.11
C THR A 118 5.57 27.33 21.03
N PHE A 119 5.54 26.11 21.56
CA PHE A 119 4.35 25.58 22.23
C PHE A 119 4.39 25.64 23.76
N CYS A 120 5.57 25.64 24.38
CA CYS A 120 5.69 25.58 25.85
C CYS A 120 5.81 26.95 26.52
N GLN A 121 6.00 28.04 25.76
CA GLN A 121 6.10 29.39 26.33
C GLN A 121 4.74 30.00 26.72
N THR A 122 3.67 29.62 26.03
CA THR A 122 2.33 30.17 26.28
C THR A 122 1.50 29.18 27.09
N GLN A 123 0.83 29.66 28.14
CA GLN A 123 -0.11 28.83 28.90
C GLN A 123 -1.29 28.41 28.03
N TRP A 124 -1.66 27.13 28.11
CA TRP A 124 -2.77 26.60 27.31
C TRP A 124 -4.10 26.88 28.00
N PRO A 125 -5.11 27.36 27.26
CA PRO A 125 -6.43 27.59 27.82
C PRO A 125 -7.01 26.25 28.29
N SER A 126 -7.13 26.09 29.61
CA SER A 126 -7.79 24.92 30.22
C SER A 126 -9.29 25.17 30.24
N SER A 127 -9.98 24.84 29.16
CA SER A 127 -11.45 24.81 29.16
C SER A 127 -11.93 23.49 29.78
N SER A 128 -12.95 23.54 30.62
CA SER A 128 -13.49 22.38 31.35
C SER A 128 -14.07 21.28 30.45
N THR A 129 -14.31 21.56 29.15
CA THR A 129 -15.05 20.70 28.23
C THR A 129 -14.22 20.16 27.06
N SER A 130 -13.02 20.69 26.81
CA SER A 130 -12.18 20.27 25.69
C SER A 130 -10.76 19.90 26.13
N VAL A 131 -10.12 19.01 25.38
CA VAL A 131 -8.73 18.62 25.66
C VAL A 131 -7.83 19.85 25.48
N PRO A 132 -6.97 20.19 26.47
CA PRO A 132 -6.10 21.36 26.37
C PRO A 132 -5.24 21.30 25.11
N GLN A 133 -5.24 22.40 24.35
CA GLN A 133 -4.47 22.53 23.11
C GLN A 133 -3.85 23.92 23.00
N SER A 134 -2.78 24.03 22.21
CA SER A 134 -2.11 25.30 21.96
C SER A 134 -3.02 26.28 21.20
N THR A 135 -2.84 27.58 21.45
CA THR A 135 -3.58 28.64 20.74
C THR A 135 -3.02 28.93 19.35
N ILE A 136 -1.77 28.57 19.12
CA ILE A 136 -1.04 28.71 17.86
C ILE A 136 -0.68 27.34 17.30
N GLY A 137 -0.50 27.29 15.98
CA GLY A 137 0.03 26.13 15.27
C GLY A 137 1.07 26.55 14.22
N VAL A 138 1.90 25.61 13.84
CA VAL A 138 2.93 25.75 12.80
C VAL A 138 2.36 25.30 11.46
N LYS A 139 2.25 26.23 10.50
CA LYS A 139 1.72 26.01 9.17
C LYS A 139 2.82 25.50 8.23
N ILE A 140 2.54 24.39 7.56
CA ILE A 140 3.46 23.72 6.65
C ILE A 140 2.73 23.53 5.32
N ALA A 141 3.42 23.81 4.21
CA ALA A 141 2.89 23.56 2.87
C ALA A 141 3.32 22.17 2.37
N LEU A 142 2.34 21.39 1.90
CA LEU A 142 2.53 20.13 1.19
C LEU A 142 2.40 20.41 -0.32
N GLY A 143 3.54 20.71 -0.95
CA GLY A 143 3.62 21.02 -2.37
C GLY A 143 4.74 22.01 -2.71
N ASP A 144 5.04 22.14 -4.00
CA ASP A 144 6.06 23.09 -4.49
C ASP A 144 5.47 24.46 -4.81
N SER A 145 4.21 24.50 -5.23
CA SER A 145 3.54 25.74 -5.60
C SER A 145 3.07 26.52 -4.37
N ASN A 146 2.80 27.80 -4.58
CA ASN A 146 2.06 28.67 -3.65
C ASN A 146 0.60 28.85 -4.12
N GLY A 147 0.13 27.98 -5.00
CA GLY A 147 -1.18 28.09 -5.62
C GLY A 147 -2.32 27.66 -4.70
N PRO A 148 -3.58 27.95 -5.08
CA PRO A 148 -4.77 27.52 -4.33
C PRO A 148 -4.89 26.00 -4.19
N GLU A 149 -4.21 25.23 -5.03
CA GLU A 149 -4.12 23.77 -4.97
C GLU A 149 -3.18 23.25 -3.87
N THR A 150 -2.37 24.12 -3.27
CA THR A 150 -1.41 23.74 -2.24
C THR A 150 -2.14 23.26 -0.99
N THR A 151 -1.88 22.03 -0.57
CA THR A 151 -2.45 21.51 0.68
C THR A 151 -1.62 22.02 1.84
N TYR A 152 -2.28 22.64 2.81
CA TYR A 152 -1.62 23.12 4.03
C TYR A 152 -1.96 22.21 5.19
N VAL A 153 -0.96 21.96 6.02
CA VAL A 153 -1.11 21.23 7.28
C VAL A 153 -0.67 22.11 8.43
N ILE A 154 -1.27 21.87 9.59
CA ILE A 154 -1.00 22.59 10.82
C ILE A 154 -0.50 21.60 11.87
N VAL A 155 0.66 21.87 12.44
CA VAL A 155 1.18 21.16 13.61
C VAL A 155 0.82 21.97 14.84
N TYR A 156 0.20 21.35 15.83
CA TYR A 156 -0.16 22.01 17.08
C TYR A 156 0.02 21.05 18.25
N ALA A 157 0.12 21.60 19.46
CA ALA A 157 0.33 20.80 20.65
C ALA A 157 -0.99 20.54 21.38
N ARG A 158 -1.18 19.30 21.85
CA ARG A 158 -2.34 18.85 22.61
C ARG A 158 -1.86 18.06 23.82
N GLN A 159 -2.54 18.21 24.96
CA GLN A 159 -2.21 17.48 26.19
C GLN A 159 -3.32 16.47 26.43
N PRO A 160 -3.10 15.18 26.13
CA PRO A 160 -4.11 14.16 26.39
C PRO A 160 -4.42 14.07 27.89
N PRO A 161 -5.66 13.70 28.26
CA PRO A 161 -6.07 13.64 29.66
C PRO A 161 -5.21 12.63 30.42
N GLY A 162 -4.70 13.03 31.58
CA GLY A 162 -3.87 12.18 32.43
C GLY A 162 -2.39 12.13 32.07
N GLN A 163 -1.94 12.82 31.01
CA GLN A 163 -0.52 12.96 30.69
C GLN A 163 -0.01 14.36 31.03
N THR A 164 1.21 14.43 31.57
CA THR A 164 1.94 15.69 31.78
C THR A 164 2.65 16.17 30.53
N THR A 165 2.72 15.33 29.50
CA THR A 165 3.51 15.58 28.31
C THR A 165 2.66 16.08 27.16
N ALA A 166 3.11 17.17 26.54
CA ALA A 166 2.54 17.68 25.31
C ALA A 166 2.79 16.70 24.15
N GLN A 167 1.75 16.39 23.40
CA GLN A 167 1.83 15.63 22.16
C GLN A 167 1.64 16.55 20.96
N LEU A 168 2.45 16.39 19.92
CA LEU A 168 2.31 17.15 18.70
C LEU A 168 1.38 16.40 17.74
N VAL A 169 0.32 17.08 17.32
CA VAL A 169 -0.72 16.54 16.46
C VAL A 169 -0.76 17.34 15.16
N VAL A 170 -1.10 16.68 14.07
CA VAL A 170 -1.14 17.25 12.73
C VAL A 170 -2.56 17.25 12.21
N GLY A 171 -3.05 18.43 11.83
CA GLY A 171 -4.34 18.60 11.17
C GLY A 171 -4.19 19.15 9.77
N ARG A 172 -5.20 18.93 8.92
CA ARG A 172 -5.27 19.56 7.60
C ARG A 172 -6.01 20.90 7.71
N VAL A 173 -5.49 21.94 7.08
CA VAL A 173 -6.18 23.23 7.00
C VAL A 173 -7.22 23.16 5.89
N VAL A 174 -8.48 23.48 6.22
CA VAL A 174 -9.59 23.51 5.27
C VAL A 174 -10.16 24.92 5.15
N ALA A 175 -10.55 25.33 3.95
CA ALA A 175 -11.05 26.69 3.68
C ALA A 175 -12.47 26.92 4.24
N ALA A 176 -13.26 25.85 4.35
CA ALA A 176 -14.59 25.85 4.90
C ALA A 176 -14.63 24.89 6.10
N PRO A 177 -15.54 25.10 7.07
CA PRO A 177 -15.73 24.14 8.15
C PRO A 177 -15.94 22.74 7.55
N PRO A 178 -15.31 21.70 8.13
CA PRO A 178 -15.49 20.34 7.64
C PRO A 178 -16.99 20.06 7.57
N PRO A 179 -17.49 19.43 6.49
CA PRO A 179 -18.90 19.15 6.37
C PRO A 179 -19.29 18.34 7.61
N THR A 180 -20.03 18.98 8.52
CA THR A 180 -20.71 18.24 9.60
C THR A 180 -21.42 17.12 8.86
N LYS A 181 -21.25 15.88 9.30
CA LYS A 181 -22.00 14.72 8.80
C LYS A 181 -23.48 14.93 9.14
N SER A 182 -24.11 15.98 8.60
CA SER A 182 -25.53 16.07 8.49
C SER A 182 -25.87 14.92 7.58
N LEU A 183 -26.52 13.92 8.18
CA LEU A 183 -27.22 12.89 7.44
C LEU A 183 -27.97 13.64 6.35
N ARG A 184 -27.53 13.50 5.10
CA ARG A 184 -28.23 14.13 3.98
C ARG A 184 -29.66 13.63 4.10
N LEU A 185 -30.58 14.54 4.41
CA LEU A 185 -31.99 14.21 4.38
C LEU A 185 -32.25 13.58 3.01
N PRO A 186 -32.83 12.38 2.95
CA PRO A 186 -33.04 11.69 1.70
C PRO A 186 -33.79 12.63 0.78
N ARG A 187 -33.21 12.90 -0.40
CA ARG A 187 -33.88 13.75 -1.38
C ARG A 187 -35.18 13.03 -1.78
N PRO A 188 -36.28 13.75 -2.04
CA PRO A 188 -37.54 13.14 -2.50
C PRO A 188 -37.38 12.24 -3.74
N ASP A 189 -36.35 12.49 -4.55
CA ASP A 189 -35.99 11.71 -5.75
C ASP A 189 -34.93 10.61 -5.52
N ASP A 190 -34.37 10.49 -4.31
CA ASP A 190 -33.44 9.41 -4.00
C ASP A 190 -34.27 8.12 -3.87
N PRO A 191 -34.07 7.10 -4.72
CA PRO A 191 -34.88 5.90 -4.70
C PRO A 191 -34.85 5.31 -3.30
N THR A 192 -35.97 5.41 -2.57
CA THR A 192 -36.10 4.81 -1.25
C THR A 192 -35.59 3.39 -1.33
N PRO A 193 -34.61 2.99 -0.48
CA PRO A 193 -34.05 1.66 -0.51
C PRO A 193 -35.21 0.67 -0.51
N ARG A 194 -35.37 -0.04 -1.64
CA ARG A 194 -36.49 -0.96 -1.83
C ARG A 194 -36.46 -1.91 -0.65
N LYS A 195 -37.54 -1.89 0.15
CA LYS A 195 -37.69 -2.78 1.30
C LYS A 195 -37.33 -4.19 0.83
N PRO A 196 -36.32 -4.86 1.44
CA PRO A 196 -36.09 -6.26 1.14
C PRO A 196 -37.43 -7.00 1.37
N PRO A 197 -37.78 -7.96 0.51
CA PRO A 197 -39.04 -8.67 0.63
C PRO A 197 -39.18 -9.19 2.07
N PRO A 198 -40.34 -9.01 2.72
CA PRO A 198 -40.52 -9.47 4.08
C PRO A 198 -40.38 -10.99 4.08
N VAL A 199 -39.20 -11.47 4.51
CA VAL A 199 -39.05 -12.85 4.92
C VAL A 199 -39.91 -12.97 6.16
N LEU A 200 -41.11 -13.50 5.96
CA LEU A 200 -42.02 -13.91 7.02
C LEU A 200 -41.20 -14.70 8.03
N THR A 201 -40.97 -14.10 9.19
CA THR A 201 -40.55 -14.79 10.40
C THR A 201 -41.70 -15.67 10.87
N ALA A 202 -41.93 -16.76 10.14
CA ALA A 202 -42.64 -17.90 10.66
C ALA A 202 -41.71 -18.58 11.66
N LYS A 203 -42.07 -18.45 12.93
CA LYS A 203 -41.61 -19.32 14.03
C LYS A 203 -41.52 -20.77 13.54
N GLY A 204 -40.35 -21.36 13.73
CA GLY A 204 -40.12 -22.79 13.94
C GLY A 204 -40.73 -23.75 12.92
N THR A 205 -39.88 -24.37 12.12
CA THR A 205 -39.75 -25.84 12.02
C THR A 205 -38.66 -26.17 11.01
N ASP A 206 -37.79 -27.11 11.38
CA ASP A 206 -36.86 -27.81 10.50
C ASP A 206 -37.49 -28.18 9.16
N LEU A 207 -36.90 -27.71 8.06
CA LEU A 207 -37.17 -28.30 6.75
C LEU A 207 -35.86 -28.55 5.99
N LYS A 208 -35.50 -29.83 6.05
CA LYS A 208 -34.62 -30.58 5.14
C LYS A 208 -34.54 -29.95 3.75
N ARG A 209 -33.30 -29.69 3.35
CA ARG A 209 -32.89 -29.49 1.96
C ARG A 209 -33.24 -30.73 1.14
N VAL A 210 -34.35 -30.70 0.41
CA VAL A 210 -34.68 -31.72 -0.60
C VAL A 210 -34.24 -31.22 -1.96
N ALA A 211 -33.48 -32.06 -2.64
CA ALA A 211 -33.02 -31.89 -4.00
C ALA A 211 -34.15 -32.16 -5.02
N SER A 212 -34.14 -31.39 -6.11
CA SER A 212 -34.74 -31.74 -7.41
C SER A 212 -34.07 -30.81 -8.43
N LEU A 213 -33.16 -31.24 -9.30
CA LEU A 213 -33.39 -32.08 -10.49
C LEU A 213 -34.72 -31.79 -11.19
N SER A 214 -34.65 -30.98 -12.26
CA SER A 214 -35.54 -31.09 -13.40
C SER A 214 -34.87 -30.59 -14.67
N THR A 215 -34.40 -31.55 -15.45
CA THR A 215 -34.24 -31.57 -16.90
C THR A 215 -35.38 -30.85 -17.62
N PHE A 216 -35.07 -29.98 -18.58
CA PHE A 216 -35.85 -29.83 -19.81
C PHE A 216 -34.92 -29.44 -20.98
N GLN A 217 -34.74 -30.41 -21.88
CA GLN A 217 -34.43 -30.15 -23.29
C GLN A 217 -35.75 -29.77 -23.99
N THR A 218 -35.72 -28.86 -24.97
CA THR A 218 -36.14 -29.13 -26.37
C THR A 218 -35.98 -27.88 -27.24
N ASN A 219 -35.59 -28.14 -28.49
CA ASN A 219 -35.42 -27.24 -29.62
C ASN A 219 -36.69 -26.48 -30.04
N GLY A 220 -36.52 -25.35 -30.72
CA GLY A 220 -37.61 -24.67 -31.43
C GLY A 220 -37.24 -23.34 -32.07
N THR A 221 -36.90 -23.39 -33.35
CA THR A 221 -36.70 -22.30 -34.32
C THR A 221 -37.92 -21.37 -34.44
N SER A 222 -37.74 -20.04 -34.44
CA SER A 222 -38.32 -19.10 -35.43
C SER A 222 -38.18 -17.61 -35.04
N GLN A 223 -37.67 -16.85 -36.03
CA GLN A 223 -38.06 -15.49 -36.46
C GLN A 223 -37.92 -14.28 -35.49
N GLY A 224 -37.03 -13.34 -35.86
CA GLY A 224 -37.08 -11.94 -35.41
C GLY A 224 -38.23 -11.16 -36.07
N PRO A 225 -38.22 -9.81 -36.18
CA PRO A 225 -37.17 -8.85 -35.81
C PRO A 225 -37.67 -7.58 -35.05
N ALA A 226 -36.76 -6.84 -34.39
CA ALA A 226 -36.95 -5.40 -34.17
C ALA A 226 -35.60 -4.68 -34.11
N LYS A 227 -35.40 -3.85 -35.14
CA LYS A 227 -34.23 -3.01 -35.40
C LYS A 227 -34.17 -1.85 -34.39
N ARG A 228 -33.00 -1.61 -33.79
CA ARG A 228 -32.65 -0.30 -33.22
C ARG A 228 -31.69 0.45 -34.16
N PRO A 229 -31.86 1.77 -34.33
CA PRO A 229 -31.23 2.55 -35.40
C PRO A 229 -29.76 2.84 -35.13
N ARG A 230 -28.96 2.72 -36.19
CA ARG A 230 -27.60 3.26 -36.28
C ARG A 230 -27.68 4.77 -36.55
N LEU A 231 -27.06 5.57 -35.69
CA LEU A 231 -26.71 6.96 -35.96
C LEU A 231 -25.47 6.95 -36.85
N GLY A 232 -25.64 7.45 -38.08
CA GLY A 232 -24.54 7.81 -38.96
C GLY A 232 -23.95 9.16 -38.52
N LEU A 233 -22.63 9.26 -38.62
CA LEU A 233 -21.95 10.54 -38.76
C LEU A 233 -20.77 10.32 -39.70
N ASP A 234 -20.96 10.69 -40.96
CA ASP A 234 -19.89 10.95 -41.91
C ASP A 234 -19.16 12.23 -41.47
N ARG A 235 -17.85 12.13 -41.19
CA ARG A 235 -16.89 13.11 -41.70
C ARG A 235 -15.46 12.62 -41.57
N GLU A 236 -14.80 12.60 -42.72
CA GLU A 236 -13.40 12.29 -42.94
C GLU A 236 -12.46 13.09 -42.03
N SER A 237 -11.69 12.38 -41.20
CA SER A 237 -10.39 12.87 -40.73
C SER A 237 -9.46 11.68 -40.58
N SER A 238 -8.72 11.43 -41.66
CA SER A 238 -7.62 10.47 -41.69
C SER A 238 -6.50 10.94 -40.76
N PHE A 239 -6.41 10.34 -39.58
CA PHE A 239 -5.29 10.50 -38.67
C PHE A 239 -4.11 9.65 -39.19
N LYS A 240 -3.16 10.28 -39.88
CA LYS A 240 -1.93 9.63 -40.36
C LYS A 240 -0.93 9.51 -39.21
N ILE A 241 -0.78 8.30 -38.70
CA ILE A 241 0.30 7.95 -37.78
C ILE A 241 1.59 7.78 -38.60
N PRO A 242 2.69 8.50 -38.30
CA PRO A 242 3.98 8.27 -38.94
C PRO A 242 4.48 6.85 -38.67
N ALA A 243 4.82 6.11 -39.74
CA ALA A 243 5.36 4.76 -39.63
C ALA A 243 6.78 4.80 -39.04
N VAL A 244 6.93 4.25 -37.84
CA VAL A 244 8.23 4.05 -37.19
C VAL A 244 8.93 2.84 -37.83
N PRO A 245 10.23 2.90 -38.15
CA PRO A 245 10.95 1.82 -38.84
C PRO A 245 10.91 0.51 -38.05
N ARG A 246 10.37 -0.54 -38.67
CA ARG A 246 10.49 -1.91 -38.17
C ARG A 246 11.89 -2.42 -38.50
N ALA A 247 12.77 -2.46 -37.51
CA ALA A 247 14.04 -3.18 -37.61
C ALA A 247 13.75 -4.68 -37.79
N SER A 248 13.94 -5.16 -39.01
CA SER A 248 13.91 -6.57 -39.36
C SER A 248 15.21 -7.24 -38.90
N SER A 249 15.21 -7.82 -37.70
CA SER A 249 16.24 -8.80 -37.34
C SER A 249 15.87 -10.13 -38.00
N GLN A 250 16.50 -10.40 -39.15
CA GLN A 250 16.63 -11.75 -39.66
C GLN A 250 17.45 -12.55 -38.64
N ILE A 251 16.79 -13.47 -37.91
CA ILE A 251 17.50 -14.52 -37.17
C ILE A 251 17.24 -15.82 -37.92
N ASN A 252 18.14 -16.13 -38.85
CA ASN A 252 18.34 -17.47 -39.37
C ASN A 252 19.09 -18.28 -38.31
N GLY A 253 18.38 -19.10 -37.54
CA GLY A 253 18.95 -20.04 -36.57
C GLY A 253 18.63 -21.48 -36.94
N LYS A 254 19.36 -22.01 -37.93
CA LYS A 254 19.36 -23.41 -38.35
C LYS A 254 20.20 -24.21 -37.34
N GLY A 255 19.61 -25.22 -36.72
CA GLY A 255 20.28 -26.04 -35.70
C GLY A 255 21.39 -26.92 -36.27
N ARG A 256 22.37 -27.26 -35.41
CA ARG A 256 22.95 -28.61 -35.32
C ARG A 256 23.88 -28.77 -34.11
N SER A 257 23.65 -29.88 -33.40
CA SER A 257 24.61 -30.82 -32.78
C SER A 257 25.86 -30.29 -32.07
N ILE A 258 25.86 -30.53 -30.75
CA ILE A 258 26.87 -31.25 -29.95
C ILE A 258 28.12 -31.65 -30.73
N THR A 259 29.29 -31.09 -30.40
CA THR A 259 30.59 -31.77 -30.24
C THR A 259 31.56 -30.81 -29.53
N GLU A 260 32.15 -31.27 -28.44
CA GLU A 260 33.26 -30.69 -27.65
C GLU A 260 34.54 -31.50 -27.96
N PRO A 261 35.77 -31.11 -27.56
CA PRO A 261 36.45 -29.81 -27.57
C PRO A 261 37.77 -29.85 -28.37
N GLN A 262 38.32 -28.70 -28.74
CA GLN A 262 39.78 -28.55 -28.81
C GLN A 262 40.24 -27.11 -28.53
N LEU A 263 41.32 -27.04 -27.74
CA LEU A 263 42.05 -25.87 -27.25
C LEU A 263 42.63 -25.01 -28.39
N GLN A 264 42.59 -23.68 -28.21
CA GLN A 264 43.64 -22.75 -28.69
C GLN A 264 43.52 -21.37 -28.02
N ASP A 265 44.69 -20.76 -27.81
CA ASP A 265 45.01 -19.61 -26.96
C ASP A 265 44.40 -18.26 -27.42
N PRO A 266 44.21 -17.28 -26.51
CA PRO A 266 43.72 -15.95 -26.88
C PRO A 266 44.86 -15.02 -27.33
N VAL A 267 44.69 -14.44 -28.51
CA VAL A 267 45.41 -13.26 -28.99
C VAL A 267 44.73 -12.01 -28.40
N ASN A 268 45.52 -11.17 -27.72
CA ASN A 268 45.10 -9.89 -27.14
C ASN A 268 44.91 -8.83 -28.24
N ASP A 269 43.73 -8.23 -28.30
CA ASP A 269 43.48 -6.93 -28.95
C ASP A 269 43.43 -5.82 -27.88
N PRO A 270 44.17 -4.71 -28.02
CA PRO A 270 44.18 -3.63 -27.05
C PRO A 270 43.22 -2.50 -27.48
N ASP A 271 41.96 -2.52 -27.05
CA ASP A 271 41.08 -1.32 -26.98
C ASP A 271 39.72 -1.64 -26.32
N ASP A 272 39.72 -2.21 -25.11
CA ASP A 272 38.49 -2.34 -24.30
C ASP A 272 38.52 -1.41 -23.09
N VAL A 273 37.72 -0.33 -23.18
CA VAL A 273 37.60 0.80 -22.25
C VAL A 273 36.51 0.56 -21.19
N PHE A 274 36.09 -0.70 -20.96
CA PHE A 274 35.21 -1.07 -19.86
C PHE A 274 35.87 -2.08 -18.92
N GLY A 275 35.90 -1.71 -17.64
CA GLY A 275 36.67 -2.34 -16.56
C GLY A 275 36.63 -3.88 -16.53
N GLN A 276 37.83 -4.44 -16.34
CA GLN A 276 38.09 -5.86 -16.16
C GLN A 276 37.20 -6.51 -15.09
N PRO A 277 36.64 -7.70 -15.35
CA PRO A 277 36.09 -8.53 -14.29
C PRO A 277 37.24 -9.12 -13.47
N GLN A 278 37.17 -8.94 -12.15
CA GLN A 278 38.07 -9.62 -11.22
C GLN A 278 38.01 -11.13 -11.44
N GLN A 279 39.20 -11.73 -11.44
CA GLN A 279 39.47 -13.15 -11.61
C GLN A 279 38.51 -14.03 -10.80
N ALA A 280 37.86 -14.96 -11.49
CA ALA A 280 36.96 -15.94 -10.91
C ALA A 280 37.70 -16.81 -9.88
N LEU A 281 37.29 -16.67 -8.63
CA LEU A 281 37.51 -17.66 -7.58
C LEU A 281 36.94 -19.03 -8.04
N PRO A 282 37.48 -20.15 -7.54
CA PRO A 282 36.97 -21.48 -7.86
C PRO A 282 35.45 -21.54 -7.62
N PRO A 283 34.69 -22.29 -8.44
CA PRO A 283 33.23 -22.32 -8.36
C PRO A 283 32.81 -22.77 -6.97
N THR A 284 32.40 -21.82 -6.13
CA THR A 284 31.76 -22.12 -4.86
C THR A 284 30.45 -22.86 -5.15
N ASP A 285 30.14 -23.81 -4.28
CA ASP A 285 28.96 -24.68 -4.30
C ASP A 285 27.60 -23.92 -4.23
N ASP A 286 27.66 -22.58 -4.23
CA ASP A 286 26.55 -21.63 -4.17
C ASP A 286 25.48 -21.90 -5.23
N GLY A 287 25.88 -22.45 -6.38
CA GLY A 287 24.96 -22.79 -7.47
C GLY A 287 24.11 -24.04 -7.22
N GLN A 288 24.53 -24.95 -6.33
CA GLN A 288 23.78 -26.18 -6.05
C GLN A 288 22.58 -25.91 -5.13
N LEU A 289 22.80 -25.12 -4.08
CA LEU A 289 21.74 -24.72 -3.14
C LEU A 289 20.61 -23.98 -3.84
N GLU A 290 20.93 -23.03 -4.73
CA GLU A 290 19.93 -22.28 -5.47
C GLU A 290 19.08 -23.19 -6.38
N LYS A 291 19.71 -24.20 -7.01
CA LYS A 291 18.99 -25.19 -7.84
C LYS A 291 18.05 -26.05 -7.00
N GLU A 292 18.49 -26.51 -5.83
CA GLU A 292 17.68 -27.30 -4.90
C GLU A 292 16.46 -26.48 -4.41
N ASN A 293 16.69 -25.24 -4.00
CA ASN A 293 15.65 -24.32 -3.58
C ASN A 293 14.63 -24.04 -4.69
N LYS A 294 15.08 -23.83 -5.94
CA LYS A 294 14.19 -23.68 -7.10
C LYS A 294 13.31 -24.92 -7.32
N VAL A 295 13.84 -26.12 -7.10
CA VAL A 295 13.06 -27.37 -7.22
C VAL A 295 11.95 -27.43 -6.17
N ILE A 296 12.22 -27.00 -4.93
CA ILE A 296 11.22 -26.94 -3.85
C ILE A 296 10.07 -26.00 -4.24
N VAL A 297 10.37 -24.78 -4.71
CA VAL A 297 9.35 -23.82 -5.15
C VAL A 297 8.50 -24.37 -6.29
N LYS A 298 9.11 -25.03 -7.28
CA LYS A 298 8.38 -25.67 -8.40
C LYS A 298 7.43 -26.76 -7.92
N LYS A 299 7.91 -27.65 -7.03
CA LYS A 299 7.14 -28.77 -6.50
C LYS A 299 5.91 -28.28 -5.73
N ILE A 300 6.11 -27.31 -4.85
CA ILE A 300 5.04 -26.72 -4.04
C ILE A 300 4.05 -25.95 -4.90
N ALA A 301 4.51 -25.18 -5.89
CA ALA A 301 3.63 -24.47 -6.83
C ALA A 301 2.70 -25.43 -7.58
N ILE A 302 3.22 -26.54 -8.08
CA ILE A 302 2.41 -27.58 -8.74
C ILE A 302 1.43 -28.21 -7.76
N GLN A 303 1.88 -28.53 -6.54
CA GLN A 303 1.06 -29.15 -5.51
C GLN A 303 -0.13 -28.25 -5.14
N VAL A 304 0.11 -26.98 -4.80
CA VAL A 304 -0.94 -26.03 -4.39
C VAL A 304 -1.93 -25.76 -5.53
N LEU A 305 -1.46 -25.58 -6.77
CA LEU A 305 -2.35 -25.41 -7.92
C LEU A 305 -3.22 -26.64 -8.16
N THR A 306 -2.67 -27.84 -8.00
CA THR A 306 -3.40 -29.09 -8.24
C THR A 306 -4.35 -29.45 -7.10
N SER A 307 -4.00 -29.14 -5.84
CA SER A 307 -4.86 -29.39 -4.67
C SER A 307 -5.96 -28.35 -4.50
N GLY A 308 -5.76 -27.14 -5.02
CA GLY A 308 -6.58 -25.98 -4.69
C GLY A 308 -6.32 -25.49 -3.27
N ILE A 309 -7.00 -24.40 -2.91
CA ILE A 309 -6.98 -23.78 -1.59
C ILE A 309 -8.39 -23.86 -1.01
N GLY A 310 -8.53 -24.56 0.12
CA GLY A 310 -9.81 -24.74 0.80
C GLY A 310 -10.35 -23.44 1.42
N TYR A 311 -11.66 -23.44 1.71
CA TYR A 311 -12.27 -22.37 2.49
C TYR A 311 -11.70 -22.38 3.93
N GLY A 312 -11.29 -21.21 4.42
CA GLY A 312 -10.82 -21.03 5.79
C GLY A 312 -9.30 -20.99 5.96
N ASP A 313 -8.52 -21.01 4.88
CA ASP A 313 -7.09 -20.68 4.96
C ASP A 313 -6.95 -19.17 5.25
N PRO A 314 -6.34 -18.76 6.39
CA PRO A 314 -6.24 -17.35 6.77
C PRO A 314 -5.30 -16.56 5.85
N ASP A 315 -4.41 -17.23 5.12
CA ASP A 315 -3.36 -16.60 4.33
C ASP A 315 -3.75 -16.39 2.86
N SER A 316 -4.87 -16.95 2.38
CA SER A 316 -5.21 -16.89 0.96
C SER A 316 -6.70 -17.07 0.65
N SER A 317 -7.14 -16.47 -0.45
CA SER A 317 -8.50 -16.65 -0.98
C SER A 317 -8.69 -18.10 -1.47
N PRO A 318 -9.89 -18.69 -1.28
CA PRO A 318 -10.17 -20.05 -1.73
C PRO A 318 -10.08 -20.13 -3.26
N THR A 319 -9.39 -21.16 -3.74
CA THR A 319 -9.22 -21.42 -5.17
C THR A 319 -9.55 -22.88 -5.47
N PRO A 320 -10.33 -23.16 -6.53
CA PRO A 320 -10.63 -24.54 -6.89
C PRO A 320 -9.36 -25.26 -7.38
N PRO A 321 -9.28 -26.59 -7.25
CA PRO A 321 -8.21 -27.39 -7.84
C PRO A 321 -8.07 -27.16 -9.35
N ILE A 322 -6.87 -26.82 -9.81
CA ILE A 322 -6.56 -26.62 -11.24
C ILE A 322 -5.69 -27.78 -11.72
N PRO A 323 -6.25 -28.78 -12.42
CA PRO A 323 -5.48 -29.93 -12.90
C PRO A 323 -4.49 -29.50 -13.99
N LYS A 324 -3.40 -30.27 -14.14
CA LYS A 324 -2.38 -30.04 -15.19
C LYS A 324 -2.93 -30.07 -16.62
N THR A 325 -4.10 -30.68 -16.82
CA THR A 325 -4.81 -30.74 -18.11
C THR A 325 -5.53 -29.44 -18.45
N HIS A 326 -5.67 -28.50 -17.50
CA HIS A 326 -6.34 -27.22 -17.73
C HIS A 326 -5.52 -26.35 -18.69
N PRO A 327 -6.14 -25.72 -19.72
CA PRO A 327 -5.42 -24.97 -20.75
C PRO A 327 -4.61 -23.80 -20.19
N GLY A 328 -5.10 -23.16 -19.13
CA GLY A 328 -4.40 -22.07 -18.43
C GLY A 328 -3.39 -22.52 -17.36
N PHE A 329 -3.21 -23.82 -17.12
CA PHE A 329 -2.34 -24.31 -16.03
C PHE A 329 -0.89 -23.84 -16.21
N LYS A 330 -0.36 -23.95 -17.43
CA LYS A 330 1.03 -23.60 -17.74
C LYS A 330 1.32 -22.13 -17.45
N ASP A 331 0.41 -21.24 -17.85
CA ASP A 331 0.57 -19.80 -17.68
C ASP A 331 0.47 -19.41 -16.20
N LEU A 332 -0.57 -19.89 -15.49
CA LEU A 332 -0.73 -19.66 -14.05
C LEU A 332 0.48 -20.15 -13.25
N TYR A 333 0.96 -21.36 -13.54
CA TYR A 333 2.15 -21.92 -12.92
C TYR A 333 3.38 -21.02 -13.12
N GLN A 334 3.59 -20.49 -14.32
CA GLN A 334 4.73 -19.61 -14.60
C GLN A 334 4.65 -18.30 -13.81
N TRP A 335 3.47 -17.68 -13.71
CA TRP A 335 3.27 -16.46 -12.91
C TRP A 335 3.50 -16.72 -11.42
N VAL A 336 2.92 -17.78 -10.87
CA VAL A 336 3.07 -18.17 -9.46
C VAL A 336 4.53 -18.49 -9.14
N TYR A 337 5.19 -19.30 -9.98
CA TYR A 337 6.59 -19.67 -9.79
C TYR A 337 7.51 -18.44 -9.82
N ARG A 338 7.36 -17.55 -10.81
CA ARG A 338 8.18 -16.35 -10.93
C ARG A 338 7.95 -15.39 -9.77
N GLY A 339 6.70 -15.19 -9.35
CA GLY A 339 6.35 -14.36 -8.20
C GLY A 339 6.97 -14.88 -6.90
N ALA A 340 6.76 -16.17 -6.60
CA ALA A 340 7.30 -16.79 -5.41
C ALA A 340 8.83 -16.82 -5.39
N ALA A 341 9.48 -17.11 -6.54
CA ALA A 341 10.93 -17.08 -6.66
C ALA A 341 11.51 -15.68 -6.46
N TYR A 342 10.86 -14.64 -7.00
CA TYR A 342 11.28 -13.26 -6.81
C TYR A 342 11.15 -12.80 -5.36
N ALA A 343 10.09 -13.22 -4.66
CA ALA A 343 9.89 -12.92 -3.24
C ALA A 343 10.96 -13.57 -2.35
N LEU A 344 11.44 -14.75 -2.73
CA LEU A 344 12.44 -15.54 -1.98
C LEU A 344 13.88 -15.31 -2.45
N ARG A 345 14.13 -14.40 -3.39
CA ARG A 345 15.43 -14.26 -4.09
C ARG A 345 16.64 -14.08 -3.17
N ALA A 346 16.48 -13.38 -2.04
CA ALA A 346 17.57 -13.17 -1.09
C ALA A 346 17.90 -14.47 -0.35
N GLU A 347 16.88 -15.18 0.13
CA GLU A 347 17.06 -16.42 0.89
C GLU A 347 17.45 -17.61 0.01
N MET A 348 17.11 -17.56 -1.28
CA MET A 348 17.31 -18.65 -2.24
C MET A 348 18.78 -18.98 -2.49
N ASN A 349 19.67 -17.98 -2.32
CA ASN A 349 21.12 -18.14 -2.49
C ASN A 349 21.82 -18.41 -1.15
N ASP A 350 21.28 -17.91 -0.04
CA ASP A 350 22.00 -17.88 1.24
C ASP A 350 21.62 -19.03 2.18
N THR A 351 20.39 -19.56 2.06
CA THR A 351 19.83 -20.51 3.05
C THR A 351 18.93 -21.58 2.43
N PRO A 352 18.88 -22.80 3.00
CA PRO A 352 17.91 -23.81 2.58
C PRO A 352 16.48 -23.33 2.92
N LEU A 353 15.58 -23.34 1.91
CA LEU A 353 14.23 -22.82 2.07
C LEU A 353 13.34 -23.74 2.90
N GLN A 354 12.66 -23.17 3.90
CA GLN A 354 11.65 -23.87 4.69
C GLN A 354 10.37 -24.07 3.87
N GLN A 355 9.92 -25.32 3.72
CA GLN A 355 8.77 -25.67 2.88
C GLN A 355 7.48 -24.94 3.28
N ALA A 356 7.19 -24.79 4.58
CA ALA A 356 5.99 -24.10 5.07
C ALA A 356 5.94 -22.63 4.63
N LYS A 357 7.10 -21.95 4.61
CA LYS A 357 7.21 -20.57 4.16
C LYS A 357 7.00 -20.45 2.66
N VAL A 358 7.57 -21.37 1.88
CA VAL A 358 7.38 -21.44 0.42
C VAL A 358 5.91 -21.71 0.10
N GLU A 359 5.27 -22.65 0.81
CA GLU A 359 3.85 -22.97 0.64
C GLU A 359 2.96 -21.75 0.90
N ARG A 360 3.19 -21.02 1.98
CA ARG A 360 2.45 -19.79 2.30
C ARG A 360 2.55 -18.74 1.18
N LEU A 361 3.76 -18.47 0.68
CA LEU A 361 3.97 -17.51 -0.40
C LEU A 361 3.32 -17.96 -1.71
N VAL A 362 3.44 -19.25 -2.03
CA VAL A 362 2.79 -19.84 -3.20
C VAL A 362 1.26 -19.69 -3.10
N LYS A 363 0.66 -19.97 -1.95
CA LYS A 363 -0.79 -19.81 -1.72
C LYS A 363 -1.25 -18.36 -1.93
N ILE A 364 -0.51 -17.39 -1.41
CA ILE A 364 -0.79 -15.96 -1.62
C ILE A 364 -0.78 -15.63 -3.11
N HIS A 365 0.25 -16.06 -3.85
CA HIS A 365 0.34 -15.81 -5.29
C HIS A 365 -0.79 -16.51 -6.07
N VAL A 366 -1.14 -17.75 -5.75
CA VAL A 366 -2.26 -18.46 -6.38
C VAL A 366 -3.57 -17.70 -6.14
N GLY A 367 -3.82 -17.23 -4.91
CA GLY A 367 -5.00 -16.44 -4.56
C GLY A 367 -5.10 -15.12 -5.32
N MET A 368 -3.97 -14.51 -5.69
CA MET A 368 -3.93 -13.28 -6.51
C MET A 368 -4.26 -13.51 -7.98
N TYR A 369 -3.82 -14.62 -8.58
CA TYR A 369 -3.96 -14.86 -10.03
C TYR A 369 -5.22 -15.65 -10.42
N ALA A 370 -5.80 -16.41 -9.48
CA ALA A 370 -6.99 -17.21 -9.73
C ALA A 370 -8.17 -16.87 -8.77
N PRO A 371 -8.46 -15.59 -8.45
CA PRO A 371 -9.59 -15.27 -7.59
C PRO A 371 -10.91 -15.63 -8.31
N GLY A 372 -11.74 -16.47 -7.71
CA GLY A 372 -13.14 -16.61 -8.13
C GLY A 372 -13.45 -17.63 -9.23
N LEU A 373 -12.51 -18.50 -9.63
CA LEU A 373 -12.81 -19.66 -10.50
C LEU A 373 -13.80 -20.67 -9.87
N GLY A 374 -14.21 -20.47 -8.61
CA GLY A 374 -15.20 -21.27 -7.89
C GLY A 374 -16.58 -20.61 -7.68
N ARG A 375 -16.86 -19.43 -8.26
CA ARG A 375 -18.22 -18.86 -8.30
C ARG A 375 -18.87 -19.14 -9.66
N GLY A 376 -19.17 -20.41 -9.92
CA GLY A 376 -19.98 -20.88 -11.05
C GLY A 376 -21.17 -21.67 -10.54
#